data_AF-A0A376LN48-F1
#
_entry.id   AF-A0A376LN48-F1
#
_cell.length_a   1.000
_cell.length_b   1.000
_cell.length_c   1.000
_cell.angle_alpha   90.00
_cell.angle_beta   90.00
_cell.angle_gamma   90.00
#
_symmetry.space_group_name_H-M   'P 1'
#
loop_
_entity.id
_entity.type
_entity.pdbx_description
1 polymer ?
#
loop_
_entity_poly.entity_id
_entity_poly.type
_entity_poly.pdbx_seq_one_letter_code
_entity_poly.pdbx_strand_id
1 'polypeptide(L)'
;MLPHFDFEENIRLTKEAVDFFHPLGIPVEAELGHVGNETVYEEALAGYHYTDPDPAAEFVERTGCDSLAVAIGNQHGVYTSEPQLNFEVVKRVRDAVSVPLVLHGASGISDADIKTAISLGIAKINIHTELCQAAMVAVKENQDQPFLHLEREVRKAVKERALDKIKLFGSDGKAE
;
A
#
# COMPACT_ATOMS: atom_id res chain seq x y z
N MET A 1 -0.36 2.09 -12.11
CA MET A 1 0.33 2.06 -13.42
C MET A 1 1.69 1.58 -13.02
N LEU A 2 2.10 0.38 -13.42
CA LEU A 2 3.53 0.10 -13.41
C LEU A 2 4.16 1.28 -14.15
N PRO A 3 4.96 2.16 -13.48
CA PRO A 3 5.09 3.59 -13.82
C PRO A 3 5.76 3.89 -15.17
N HIS A 4 5.95 2.87 -15.99
CA HIS A 4 6.62 2.88 -17.28
C HIS A 4 5.76 2.34 -18.43
N PHE A 5 4.52 1.85 -18.19
CA PHE A 5 3.66 1.25 -19.21
C PHE A 5 2.35 2.02 -19.38
N ASP A 6 1.97 2.31 -20.62
CA ASP A 6 0.65 2.85 -20.92
C ASP A 6 -0.48 1.91 -20.48
N PHE A 7 -1.72 2.39 -20.56
CA PHE A 7 -2.89 1.67 -20.05
C PHE A 7 -3.06 0.28 -20.69
N GLU A 8 -2.87 0.18 -22.01
CA GLU A 8 -3.04 -1.07 -22.76
C GLU A 8 -1.92 -2.08 -22.43
N GLU A 9 -0.68 -1.61 -22.34
CA GLU A 9 0.44 -2.46 -21.97
C GLU A 9 0.34 -2.93 -20.51
N ASN A 10 -0.15 -2.08 -19.60
CA ASN A 10 -0.41 -2.47 -18.22
C ASN A 10 -1.50 -3.56 -18.13
N ILE A 11 -2.58 -3.44 -18.93
CA ILE A 11 -3.60 -4.49 -19.03
C ILE A 11 -3.00 -5.78 -19.55
N ARG A 12 -2.22 -5.72 -20.63
CA ARG A 12 -1.60 -6.89 -21.26
C ARG A 12 -0.71 -7.65 -20.27
N LEU A 13 0.21 -6.95 -19.61
CA LEU A 13 1.14 -7.54 -18.65
C LEU A 13 0.44 -8.08 -17.40
N THR A 14 -0.54 -7.34 -16.87
CA THR A 14 -1.30 -7.79 -15.71
C THR A 14 -2.12 -9.03 -16.05
N LYS A 15 -2.76 -9.06 -17.22
CA LYS A 15 -3.48 -10.24 -17.69
C LYS A 15 -2.57 -11.44 -17.87
N GLU A 16 -1.36 -11.25 -18.42
CA GLU A 16 -0.37 -12.32 -18.57
C GLU A 16 0.03 -12.91 -17.20
N ALA A 17 0.21 -12.06 -16.19
CA ALA A 17 0.46 -12.52 -14.82
C ALA A 17 -0.75 -13.27 -14.23
N VAL A 18 -1.96 -12.74 -14.39
CA VAL A 18 -3.21 -13.37 -13.96
C VAL A 18 -3.38 -14.76 -14.59
N ASP A 19 -3.28 -14.85 -15.92
CA ASP A 19 -3.44 -16.10 -16.66
C ASP A 19 -2.39 -17.17 -16.25
N PHE A 20 -1.20 -16.73 -15.81
CA PHE A 20 -0.16 -17.62 -15.31
C PHE A 20 -0.39 -18.09 -13.86
N PHE A 21 -0.79 -17.20 -12.95
CA PHE A 21 -0.87 -17.47 -11.51
C PHE A 21 -2.22 -18.06 -11.07
N HIS A 22 -3.32 -17.71 -11.74
CA HIS A 22 -4.66 -18.19 -11.39
C HIS A 22 -4.80 -19.72 -11.43
N PRO A 23 -4.27 -20.46 -12.43
CA PRO A 23 -4.30 -21.93 -12.41
C PRO A 23 -3.57 -22.56 -11.22
N LEU A 24 -2.69 -21.81 -10.55
CA LEU A 24 -1.97 -22.23 -9.36
C LEU A 24 -2.69 -21.83 -8.05
N GLY A 25 -3.84 -21.17 -8.14
CA GLY A 25 -4.58 -20.64 -6.99
C GLY A 25 -3.87 -19.47 -6.31
N ILE A 26 -3.00 -18.74 -7.02
CA ILE A 26 -2.26 -17.60 -6.49
C ILE A 26 -2.94 -16.31 -6.95
N PRO A 27 -3.41 -15.45 -6.02
CA PRO A 27 -4.05 -14.18 -6.38
C PRO A 27 -3.02 -13.14 -6.86
N VAL A 28 -3.46 -12.25 -7.76
CA VAL A 28 -2.65 -11.18 -8.34
C VAL A 28 -3.20 -9.82 -7.91
N GLU A 29 -2.37 -9.03 -7.24
CA GLU A 29 -2.60 -7.60 -7.02
C GLU A 29 -2.08 -6.80 -8.21
N ALA A 30 -2.87 -5.83 -8.66
CA ALA A 30 -2.47 -4.91 -9.72
C ALA A 30 -2.57 -3.45 -9.25
N GLU A 31 -1.98 -2.52 -9.99
CA GLU A 31 -1.96 -1.10 -9.63
C GLU A 31 -2.39 -0.22 -10.80
N LEU A 32 -3.29 0.72 -10.54
CA LEU A 32 -3.70 1.75 -11.50
C LEU A 32 -3.58 3.16 -10.89
N GLY A 33 -3.05 4.12 -11.66
CA GLY A 33 -2.61 5.44 -11.15
C GLY A 33 -1.09 5.50 -10.92
N HIS A 34 -0.58 6.57 -10.33
CA HIS A 34 0.85 6.69 -10.01
C HIS A 34 1.05 6.94 -8.52
N VAL A 35 1.49 5.92 -7.77
CA VAL A 35 1.94 6.10 -6.39
C VAL A 35 3.32 6.76 -6.44
N GLY A 36 3.47 7.91 -5.78
CA GLY A 36 4.75 8.64 -5.76
C GLY A 36 5.89 7.76 -5.23
N ASN A 37 7.09 7.92 -5.78
CA ASN A 37 8.30 7.26 -5.27
C ASN A 37 8.89 8.05 -4.09
N GLU A 38 9.97 7.54 -3.49
CA GLU A 38 10.69 8.22 -2.41
C GLU A 38 11.40 9.50 -2.93
N THR A 39 10.65 10.60 -2.94
CA THR A 39 11.10 11.95 -3.33
C THR A 39 10.55 12.99 -2.35
N VAL A 40 10.77 14.28 -2.62
CA VAL A 40 10.07 15.35 -1.90
C VAL A 40 8.57 15.21 -2.20
N TYR A 41 7.74 15.12 -1.14
CA TYR A 41 6.32 14.79 -1.27
C TYR A 41 5.56 15.83 -2.09
N GLU A 42 5.83 17.12 -1.88
CA GLU A 42 5.20 18.20 -2.63
C GLU A 42 5.49 18.12 -4.14
N GLU A 43 6.70 17.71 -4.51
CA GLU A 43 7.09 17.50 -5.90
C GLU A 43 6.37 16.29 -6.50
N ALA A 44 6.26 15.20 -5.74
CA ALA A 44 5.47 14.03 -6.15
C ALA A 44 3.98 14.38 -6.31
N LEU A 45 3.44 15.23 -5.44
CA LEU A 45 2.04 15.63 -5.46
C LEU A 45 1.71 16.54 -6.66
N ALA A 46 2.64 17.41 -7.08
CA ALA A 46 2.43 18.33 -8.21
C ALA A 46 2.23 17.62 -9.56
N GLY A 47 2.82 16.43 -9.73
CA GLY A 47 2.65 15.57 -10.91
C GLY A 47 1.73 14.37 -10.67
N TYR A 48 0.95 14.38 -9.59
CA TYR A 48 0.23 13.19 -9.15
C TYR A 48 -0.98 12.86 -10.03
N HIS A 49 -1.08 11.59 -10.42
CA HIS A 49 -2.22 11.08 -11.17
C HIS A 49 -3.05 10.17 -10.27
N TYR A 50 -4.17 10.73 -9.78
CA TYR A 50 -5.18 9.98 -9.05
C TYR A 50 -5.77 8.87 -9.93
N THR A 51 -6.12 7.75 -9.31
CA THR A 51 -6.84 6.69 -10.03
C THR A 51 -8.21 7.19 -10.45
N ASP A 52 -8.51 7.06 -11.74
CA ASP A 52 -9.84 7.36 -12.27
C ASP A 52 -10.74 6.10 -12.16
N PRO A 53 -11.97 6.22 -11.62
CA PRO A 53 -12.92 5.12 -11.49
C PRO A 53 -13.26 4.40 -12.81
N ASP A 54 -13.41 5.13 -13.92
CA ASP A 54 -13.87 4.52 -15.18
C ASP A 54 -12.76 3.62 -15.77
N PRO A 55 -11.50 4.08 -15.92
CA PRO A 55 -10.38 3.20 -16.25
C PRO A 55 -10.15 2.09 -15.22
N ALA A 56 -10.44 2.30 -13.94
CA ALA A 56 -10.28 1.26 -12.92
C ALA A 56 -11.24 0.09 -13.12
N ALA A 57 -12.51 0.38 -13.44
CA ALA A 57 -13.50 -0.65 -13.75
C ALA A 57 -13.09 -1.47 -14.99
N GLU A 58 -12.73 -0.79 -16.07
CA GLU A 58 -12.25 -1.44 -17.30
C GLU A 58 -11.00 -2.30 -17.03
N PHE A 59 -10.04 -1.76 -16.27
CA PHE A 59 -8.80 -2.45 -15.95
C PHE A 59 -9.06 -3.76 -15.19
N VAL A 60 -9.93 -3.72 -14.16
CA VAL A 60 -10.28 -4.92 -13.38
C VAL A 60 -11.01 -5.94 -14.27
N GLU A 61 -11.95 -5.51 -15.10
CA GLU A 61 -12.68 -6.40 -16.01
C GLU A 61 -11.74 -7.09 -17.01
N ARG A 62 -10.84 -6.33 -17.64
CA ARG A 62 -9.97 -6.84 -18.70
C ARG A 62 -8.82 -7.68 -18.18
N THR A 63 -8.34 -7.40 -16.96
CA THR A 63 -7.20 -8.13 -16.38
C THR A 63 -7.62 -9.33 -15.55
N GLY A 64 -8.74 -9.24 -14.84
CA GLY A 64 -9.16 -10.26 -13.88
C GLY A 64 -8.30 -10.29 -12.61
N CYS A 65 -7.63 -9.19 -12.24
CA CYS A 65 -6.87 -9.14 -10.99
C CYS A 65 -7.75 -9.35 -9.74
N ASP A 66 -7.14 -9.73 -8.62
CA ASP A 66 -7.85 -10.08 -7.39
C ASP A 66 -7.95 -8.91 -6.40
N SER A 67 -7.12 -7.88 -6.60
CA SER A 67 -7.12 -6.66 -5.80
C SER A 67 -6.49 -5.52 -6.60
N LEU A 68 -6.92 -4.28 -6.30
CA LEU A 68 -6.46 -3.09 -7.02
C LEU A 68 -5.86 -2.06 -6.07
N ALA A 69 -4.57 -1.78 -6.24
CA ALA A 69 -3.91 -0.65 -5.61
C ALA A 69 -4.28 0.66 -6.31
N VAL A 70 -4.68 1.65 -5.50
CA VAL A 70 -5.19 2.95 -5.96
C VAL A 70 -4.29 4.08 -5.50
N ALA A 71 -4.09 5.05 -6.39
CA ALA A 71 -3.35 6.28 -6.17
C ALA A 71 -4.33 7.37 -5.69
N ILE A 72 -4.23 7.74 -4.42
CA ILE A 72 -5.14 8.68 -3.75
C ILE A 72 -4.41 9.89 -3.16
N GLY A 73 -3.18 10.15 -3.58
CA GLY A 73 -2.27 11.15 -3.00
C GLY A 73 -1.20 10.54 -2.10
N ASN A 74 -1.16 9.21 -2.00
CA ASN A 74 -0.15 8.45 -1.25
C ASN A 74 1.16 8.29 -2.04
N GLN A 75 2.28 8.20 -1.33
CA GLN A 75 3.62 7.91 -1.87
C GLN A 75 4.37 6.87 -1.03
N HIS A 76 5.38 6.23 -1.64
CA HIS A 76 6.34 5.39 -0.97
C HIS A 76 7.41 6.20 -0.22
N GLY A 77 8.04 5.59 0.78
CA GLY A 77 9.14 6.19 1.52
C GLY A 77 8.69 7.02 2.73
N VAL A 78 9.44 8.08 3.04
CA VAL A 78 9.16 9.02 4.13
C VAL A 78 8.50 10.26 3.56
N TYR A 79 7.36 10.67 4.12
CA TYR A 79 6.72 11.93 3.75
C TYR A 79 7.49 13.13 4.30
N THR A 80 7.81 14.09 3.43
CA THR A 80 8.47 15.36 3.80
C THR A 80 7.50 16.39 4.38
N SER A 81 6.19 16.18 4.20
CA SER A 81 5.10 16.97 4.78
C SER A 81 3.83 16.12 4.97
N GLU A 82 2.75 16.73 5.45
CA GLU A 82 1.51 16.02 5.74
C GLU A 82 0.87 15.43 4.47
N PRO A 83 0.57 14.12 4.42
CA PRO A 83 -0.09 13.49 3.27
C PRO A 83 -1.45 14.11 2.97
N GLN A 84 -1.70 14.49 1.72
CA GLN A 84 -2.97 15.00 1.23
C GLN A 84 -3.73 13.90 0.48
N LEU A 85 -4.54 13.14 1.21
CA LEU A 85 -5.31 12.03 0.64
C LEU A 85 -6.67 12.50 0.09
N ASN A 86 -7.00 12.07 -1.12
CA ASN A 86 -8.30 12.29 -1.74
C ASN A 86 -9.20 11.07 -1.54
N PHE A 87 -9.96 11.09 -0.44
CA PHE A 87 -10.87 10.01 -0.08
C PHE A 87 -12.06 9.83 -1.03
N GLU A 88 -12.44 10.86 -1.79
CA GLU A 88 -13.50 10.74 -2.80
C GLU A 88 -13.08 9.77 -3.92
N VAL A 89 -11.78 9.68 -4.22
CA VAL A 89 -11.25 8.69 -5.17
C VAL A 89 -11.48 7.28 -4.64
N VAL A 90 -11.18 7.00 -3.37
CA VAL A 90 -11.41 5.67 -2.75
C VAL A 90 -12.87 5.26 -2.92
N LYS A 91 -13.79 6.15 -2.56
CA LYS A 91 -15.23 5.90 -2.63
C LYS A 91 -15.68 5.60 -4.06
N ARG A 92 -15.33 6.46 -5.02
CA ARG A 92 -15.75 6.30 -6.42
C ARG A 92 -15.16 5.05 -7.05
N VAL A 93 -13.89 4.72 -6.78
CA VAL A 93 -13.26 3.49 -7.30
C VAL A 93 -13.86 2.26 -6.63
N ARG A 94 -14.14 2.30 -5.32
CA ARG A 94 -14.81 1.22 -4.59
C ARG A 94 -16.16 0.89 -5.20
N ASP A 95 -16.94 1.90 -5.58
CA ASP A 95 -18.25 1.72 -6.22
C ASP A 95 -18.13 1.17 -7.66
N ALA A 96 -17.01 1.43 -8.33
CA ALA A 96 -16.78 1.06 -9.73
C ALA A 96 -16.19 -0.35 -9.93
N VAL A 97 -15.43 -0.87 -8.96
CA VAL A 97 -14.74 -2.17 -9.09
C VAL A 97 -15.34 -3.25 -8.21
N SER A 98 -15.14 -4.52 -8.57
CA SER A 98 -15.61 -5.69 -7.81
C SER A 98 -14.60 -6.24 -6.81
N VAL A 99 -13.33 -5.86 -6.93
CA VAL A 99 -12.19 -6.40 -6.16
C VAL A 99 -11.83 -5.53 -4.96
N PRO A 100 -11.26 -6.05 -3.86
CA PRO A 100 -10.78 -5.25 -2.74
C PRO A 100 -9.75 -4.18 -3.17
N LEU A 101 -9.78 -3.02 -2.51
CA LEU A 101 -8.82 -1.95 -2.77
C LEU A 101 -7.61 -2.03 -1.85
N VAL A 102 -6.45 -1.63 -2.37
CA VAL A 102 -5.17 -1.65 -1.67
C VAL A 102 -4.61 -0.23 -1.54
N LEU A 103 -4.14 0.12 -0.35
CA LEU A 103 -3.43 1.37 -0.08
C LEU A 103 -1.93 1.10 0.06
N HIS A 104 -1.15 1.61 -0.89
CA HIS A 104 0.31 1.61 -0.85
C HIS A 104 0.84 2.81 -0.08
N GLY A 105 2.12 2.79 0.30
CA GLY A 105 2.77 3.98 0.87
C GLY A 105 2.14 4.48 2.18
N ALA A 106 1.63 3.57 3.01
CA ALA A 106 0.83 3.96 4.18
C ALA A 106 1.64 4.41 5.39
N SER A 107 2.95 4.14 5.40
CA SER A 107 3.83 4.57 6.50
C SER A 107 3.94 6.10 6.53
N GLY A 108 3.55 6.72 7.66
CA GLY A 108 3.52 8.17 7.84
C GLY A 108 2.14 8.81 7.62
N ILE A 109 1.17 8.06 7.09
CA ILE A 109 -0.25 8.48 7.06
C ILE A 109 -0.82 8.44 8.49
N SER A 110 -1.63 9.43 8.84
CA SER A 110 -2.22 9.54 10.17
C SER A 110 -3.15 8.36 10.48
N ASP A 111 -3.24 7.97 11.74
CA ASP A 111 -4.15 6.88 12.17
C ASP A 111 -5.62 7.20 11.85
N ALA A 112 -6.00 8.48 11.86
CA ALA A 112 -7.35 8.93 11.51
C ALA A 112 -7.63 8.74 10.01
N ASP A 113 -6.66 9.08 9.16
CA ASP A 113 -6.76 8.90 7.71
C ASP A 113 -6.77 7.43 7.31
N ILE A 114 -5.96 6.60 7.96
CA ILE A 114 -5.97 5.14 7.78
C ILE A 114 -7.37 4.58 8.10
N LYS A 115 -7.95 4.95 9.25
CA LYS A 115 -9.31 4.50 9.61
C LYS A 115 -10.36 4.98 8.62
N THR A 116 -10.22 6.22 8.12
CA THR A 116 -11.10 6.78 7.09
C THR A 116 -10.99 5.97 5.80
N ALA A 117 -9.77 5.69 5.32
CA ALA A 117 -9.53 4.89 4.13
C ALA A 117 -10.16 3.49 4.23
N ILE A 118 -9.98 2.81 5.38
CA ILE A 118 -10.58 1.49 5.64
C ILE A 118 -12.11 1.58 5.58
N SER A 119 -12.70 2.59 6.23
CA SER A 119 -14.16 2.77 6.26
C SER A 119 -14.78 2.99 4.88
N LEU A 120 -13.96 3.44 3.91
CA LEU A 120 -14.36 3.70 2.52
C LEU A 120 -14.07 2.54 1.56
N GLY A 121 -13.48 1.44 2.05
CA GLY A 121 -13.31 0.22 1.26
C GLY A 121 -11.88 -0.20 0.94
N ILE A 122 -10.85 0.45 1.53
CA ILE A 122 -9.50 -0.12 1.55
C ILE A 122 -9.49 -1.37 2.44
N ALA A 123 -9.04 -2.49 1.87
CA ALA A 123 -9.01 -3.79 2.54
C ALA A 123 -7.59 -4.32 2.81
N LYS A 124 -6.58 -3.80 2.09
CA LYS A 124 -5.16 -4.14 2.29
C LYS A 124 -4.33 -2.87 2.36
N ILE A 125 -3.39 -2.82 3.29
CA ILE A 125 -2.55 -1.65 3.55
C ILE A 125 -1.10 -2.09 3.60
N ASN A 126 -0.24 -1.46 2.79
CA ASN A 126 1.19 -1.76 2.76
C ASN A 126 1.95 -0.82 3.69
N ILE A 127 2.67 -1.39 4.65
CA ILE A 127 3.60 -0.70 5.55
C ILE A 127 5.01 -1.27 5.36
N HIS A 128 6.02 -0.41 5.32
CA HIS A 128 7.41 -0.84 5.21
C HIS A 128 8.33 0.12 5.95
N THR A 129 8.28 1.41 5.58
CA THR A 129 9.17 2.46 6.11
C THR A 129 9.17 2.48 7.64
N GLU A 130 8.00 2.39 8.28
CA GLU A 130 7.91 2.44 9.74
C GLU A 130 8.44 1.17 10.45
N LEU A 131 8.39 0.01 9.78
CA LEU A 131 8.99 -1.22 10.29
C LEU A 131 10.51 -1.11 10.25
N CYS A 132 11.05 -0.58 9.15
CA CYS A 132 12.47 -0.29 8.99
C CYS A 132 12.94 0.77 10.00
N GLN A 133 12.16 1.82 10.25
CA GLN A 133 12.47 2.83 11.26
C GLN A 133 12.52 2.22 12.67
N ALA A 134 11.53 1.38 13.04
CA ALA A 134 11.54 0.67 14.32
C ALA A 134 12.78 -0.22 14.47
N ALA A 135 13.16 -0.93 13.41
CA ALA A 135 14.39 -1.72 13.39
C ALA A 135 15.64 -0.85 13.59
N MET A 136 15.75 0.27 12.86
CA MET A 136 16.91 1.17 12.92
C MET A 136 17.07 1.85 14.28
N VAL A 137 15.95 2.22 14.93
CA VAL A 137 15.97 2.74 16.30
C VAL A 137 16.52 1.67 17.25
N ALA A 138 16.01 0.44 17.19
CA ALA A 138 16.48 -0.65 18.02
C ALA A 138 17.96 -1.00 17.77
N VAL A 139 18.42 -0.93 16.52
CA VAL A 139 19.84 -1.08 16.17
C VAL A 139 20.68 -0.02 16.87
N LYS A 140 20.31 1.25 16.74
CA LYS A 140 21.05 2.37 17.34
C LYS A 140 21.13 2.26 18.85
N GLU A 141 20.05 1.84 19.51
CA GLU A 141 19.98 1.69 20.97
C GLU A 141 20.77 0.48 21.50
N ASN A 142 21.03 -0.53 20.66
CA ASN A 142 21.66 -1.79 21.06
C ASN A 142 22.96 -2.10 20.31
N GLN A 143 23.55 -1.13 19.60
CA GLN A 143 24.70 -1.35 18.71
C GLN A 143 25.96 -1.87 19.43
N ASP A 144 26.10 -1.57 20.73
CA ASP A 144 27.25 -1.99 21.55
C ASP A 144 27.02 -3.33 22.27
N GLN A 145 25.86 -3.98 22.04
CA GLN A 145 25.50 -5.25 22.66
C GLN A 145 25.96 -6.45 21.81
N PRO A 146 26.08 -7.66 22.40
CA PRO A 146 26.35 -8.88 21.64
C PRO A 146 25.31 -9.09 20.53
N PHE A 147 25.75 -9.65 19.40
CA PHE A 147 24.90 -9.82 18.20
C PHE A 147 23.54 -10.47 18.48
N LEU A 148 23.51 -11.53 19.31
CA LEU A 148 22.26 -12.23 19.65
C LEU A 148 21.30 -11.37 20.49
N HIS A 149 21.81 -10.41 21.27
CA HIS A 149 20.97 -9.45 22.00
C HIS A 149 20.39 -8.41 21.03
N LEU A 150 21.25 -7.82 20.20
CA LEU A 150 20.86 -6.88 19.15
C LEU A 150 19.76 -7.46 18.24
N GLU A 151 19.95 -8.68 17.75
CA GLU A 151 18.98 -9.37 16.89
C GLU A 151 17.61 -9.56 17.55
N ARG A 152 17.58 -9.89 18.85
CA ARG A 152 16.35 -10.03 19.63
C ARG A 152 15.61 -8.71 19.80
N GLU A 153 16.31 -7.64 20.15
CA GLU A 153 15.69 -6.33 20.35
C GLU A 153 15.16 -5.75 19.04
N VAL A 154 15.89 -5.91 17.93
CA VAL A 154 15.40 -5.51 16.59
C VAL A 154 14.13 -6.27 16.21
N ARG A 155 14.13 -7.61 16.37
CA ARG A 155 12.94 -8.43 16.11
C ARG A 155 11.75 -8.02 16.96
N LYS A 156 11.99 -7.72 18.24
CA LYS A 156 10.96 -7.26 19.18
C LYS A 156 10.37 -5.92 18.73
N ALA A 157 11.21 -4.94 18.40
CA ALA A 157 10.75 -3.61 17.96
C ALA A 157 9.91 -3.67 16.68
N VAL A 158 10.34 -4.46 15.68
CA VAL A 158 9.57 -4.66 14.44
C VAL A 158 8.24 -5.36 14.74
N LYS A 159 8.25 -6.38 15.61
CA LYS A 159 7.03 -7.09 16.02
C LYS A 159 6.04 -6.16 16.73
N GLU A 160 6.51 -5.35 17.66
CA GLU A 160 5.66 -4.38 18.38
C GLU A 160 5.02 -3.39 17.42
N ARG A 161 5.81 -2.83 16.50
CA ARG A 161 5.29 -1.94 15.45
C ARG A 161 4.24 -2.61 14.56
N ALA A 162 4.47 -3.86 14.16
CA ALA A 162 3.50 -4.62 13.38
C ALA A 162 2.20 -4.89 14.16
N LEU A 163 2.28 -5.20 15.46
CA LEU A 163 1.12 -5.40 16.32
C LEU A 163 0.29 -4.13 16.50
N ASP A 164 0.94 -2.97 16.63
CA ASP A 164 0.25 -1.68 16.69
C ASP A 164 -0.55 -1.42 15.41
N LYS A 165 0.02 -1.77 14.24
CA LYS A 165 -0.67 -1.64 12.96
C LYS A 165 -1.80 -2.65 12.76
N ILE A 166 -1.64 -3.89 13.22
CA ILE A 166 -2.74 -4.88 13.23
C ILE A 166 -3.95 -4.34 14.00
N LYS A 167 -3.73 -3.75 15.18
CA LYS A 167 -4.80 -3.11 15.98
C LYS A 167 -5.39 -1.89 15.28
N LEU A 168 -4.55 -1.03 14.71
CA LEU A 168 -5.01 0.15 13.97
C LEU A 168 -5.91 -0.23 12.80
N PHE A 169 -5.55 -1.29 12.06
CA PHE A 169 -6.29 -1.79 10.90
C PHE A 169 -7.54 -2.57 11.29
N GLY A 170 -7.75 -2.86 12.59
CA GLY A 170 -8.91 -3.62 13.09
C GLY A 170 -8.91 -5.09 12.69
N SER A 171 -7.72 -5.64 12.38
CA SER A 171 -7.56 -7.05 12.00
C SER A 171 -7.19 -7.96 13.18
N ASP A 172 -7.03 -7.41 14.39
CA ASP A 172 -6.83 -8.20 15.60
C ASP A 172 -8.06 -9.08 15.89
N GLY A 173 -7.80 -10.35 16.21
CA GLY A 173 -8.86 -11.33 16.51
C GLY A 173 -9.72 -11.75 15.29
N LYS A 174 -9.28 -11.47 14.06
CA LYS A 174 -9.99 -11.84 12.82
C LYS A 174 -9.52 -13.14 12.16
N ALA A 175 -8.56 -13.86 12.76
CA ALA A 175 -8.11 -15.14 12.25
C ALA A 175 -9.16 -16.24 12.53
N GLU A 176 -9.39 -17.10 11.54
CA GLU A 176 -10.22 -18.32 11.63
C GLU A 176 -9.40 -19.56 11.99
#